data_AF-A0A9C9X241-F1
#
_entry.id   AF-A0A9C9X241-F1
#
_cell.length_a   1.000
_cell.length_b   1.000
_cell.length_c   1.000
_cell.angle_alpha   90.00
_cell.angle_beta   90.00
_cell.angle_gamma   90.00
#
_symmetry.space_group_name_H-M   'P 1'
#
loop_
_entity.id
_entity.type
_entity.pdbx_description
1 polymer ?
#
loop_
_entity_poly.entity_id
_entity_poly.type
_entity_poly.pdbx_seq_one_letter_code
_entity_poly.pdbx_strand_id
1 'polypeptide(L)'
;MGKVEKVLKKWGTKPTEVSRDEVVNILKRFGFEFDFKKGSHIVVRHTKLINQANFGALGEFTVPTKKGRTVKGFYLKEILVAISIVKGDE
;
A
#
# COMPACT_ATOMS: atom_id res chain seq x y z
N MET A 1 2.05 10.13 -18.21
CA MET A 1 2.22 9.28 -17.01
C MET A 1 3.09 9.98 -16.00
N GLY A 2 2.49 10.39 -14.88
CA GLY A 2 3.20 10.89 -13.72
C GLY A 2 4.10 9.83 -13.09
N LYS A 3 5.01 10.27 -12.20
CA LYS A 3 5.96 9.38 -11.51
C LYS A 3 5.25 8.25 -10.74
N VAL A 4 4.10 8.53 -10.13
CA VAL A 4 3.30 7.54 -9.36
C VAL A 4 2.73 6.46 -10.26
N GLU A 5 2.09 6.84 -11.37
CA GLU A 5 1.48 5.87 -12.29
C GLU A 5 2.52 4.89 -12.86
N LYS A 6 3.75 5.36 -13.11
CA LYS A 6 4.87 4.51 -13.52
C LYS A 6 5.25 3.50 -12.43
N VAL A 7 5.24 3.91 -11.17
CA VAL A 7 5.51 3.02 -10.02
C VAL A 7 4.40 1.99 -9.86
N LEU A 8 3.14 2.40 -9.92
CA LEU A 8 1.99 1.50 -9.82
C LEU A 8 2.01 0.45 -10.95
N LYS A 9 2.27 0.89 -12.18
CA LYS A 9 2.43 -0.02 -13.33
C LYS A 9 3.56 -1.00 -13.10
N LYS A 10 4.72 -0.54 -12.61
CA LYS A 10 5.88 -1.40 -12.31
C LYS A 10 5.53 -2.46 -11.26
N TRP A 11 4.84 -2.09 -10.18
CA TRP A 11 4.41 -3.03 -9.15
C TRP A 11 3.45 -4.10 -9.70
N GLY A 12 2.55 -3.72 -10.62
CA GLY A 12 1.60 -4.64 -11.24
C GLY A 12 2.23 -5.60 -12.26
N THR A 13 3.19 -5.13 -13.07
CA THR A 13 3.81 -5.94 -14.14
C THR A 13 4.94 -6.83 -13.63
N LYS A 14 5.78 -6.34 -12.71
CA LYS A 14 6.89 -7.10 -12.13
C LYS A 14 7.02 -6.78 -10.64
N PRO A 15 6.24 -7.45 -9.77
CA PRO A 15 6.22 -7.20 -8.35
C PRO A 15 7.59 -7.56 -7.75
N THR A 16 8.45 -6.56 -7.62
CA THR A 16 9.80 -6.66 -7.08
C THR A 16 9.80 -6.26 -5.61
N GLU A 17 10.83 -6.63 -4.86
CA GLU A 17 11.00 -6.08 -3.52
C GLU A 17 11.23 -4.57 -3.63
N VAL A 18 10.43 -3.78 -2.92
CA VAL A 18 10.53 -2.32 -2.89
C VAL A 18 10.80 -1.83 -1.49
N SER A 19 11.50 -0.72 -1.37
CA SER A 19 11.77 -0.12 -0.07
C SER A 19 10.48 0.34 0.59
N ARG A 20 10.41 0.15 1.90
CA ARG A 20 9.33 0.66 2.76
C ARG A 20 9.07 2.15 2.50
N ASP A 21 10.14 2.94 2.36
CA ASP A 21 10.04 4.38 2.13
C ASP A 21 9.29 4.71 0.82
N GLU A 22 9.57 3.97 -0.25
CA GLU A 22 8.86 4.14 -1.52
C GLU A 22 7.37 3.81 -1.36
N VAL A 23 7.05 2.73 -0.67
CA VAL A 23 5.66 2.34 -0.38
C VAL A 23 4.93 3.44 0.40
N VAL A 24 5.56 3.92 1.48
CA VAL A 24 5.02 4.98 2.33
C VAL A 24 4.81 6.28 1.55
N ASN A 25 5.76 6.67 0.71
CA ASN A 25 5.67 7.89 -0.09
C ASN A 25 4.52 7.82 -1.11
N ILE A 26 4.30 6.66 -1.73
CA ILE A 26 3.16 6.42 -2.61
C ILE A 26 1.85 6.50 -1.83
N LEU A 27 1.73 5.75 -0.72
CA LEU A 27 0.53 5.74 0.13
C LEU A 27 0.17 7.15 0.63
N LYS A 28 1.17 7.92 1.07
CA LYS A 28 1.00 9.31 1.52
C LYS A 28 0.40 10.21 0.44
N ARG A 29 0.74 10.00 -0.84
CA ARG A 29 0.17 10.78 -1.95
C ARG A 29 -1.32 10.52 -2.17
N PHE A 30 -1.79 9.33 -1.80
CA PHE A 30 -3.20 8.97 -1.91
C PHE A 30 -3.97 9.21 -0.60
N GLY A 31 -3.37 9.89 0.39
CA GLY A 31 -4.04 10.23 1.65
C GLY A 31 -4.15 9.07 2.64
N PHE A 32 -3.41 7.98 2.44
CA PHE A 32 -3.38 6.89 3.41
C PHE A 32 -2.60 7.27 4.66
N GLU A 33 -3.12 6.84 5.81
CA GLU A 33 -2.39 6.89 7.06
C GLU A 33 -1.68 5.55 7.28
N PHE A 34 -0.52 5.60 7.93
CA PHE A 34 0.29 4.42 8.19
C PHE A 34 0.94 4.51 9.57
N ASP A 35 0.94 3.39 10.27
CA ASP A 35 1.56 3.22 11.58
C ASP A 35 2.63 2.14 11.52
N PHE A 36 3.76 2.40 12.16
CA PHE A 36 4.88 1.47 12.22
C PHE A 36 4.87 0.77 13.57
N LYS A 37 4.27 -0.43 13.61
CA LYS A 37 4.38 -1.29 14.79
C LYS A 37 5.84 -1.70 15.00
N LYS A 38 6.27 -1.80 16.28
CA LYS A 38 7.61 -2.30 16.66
C LYS A 38 7.93 -3.59 15.89
N GLY A 39 8.79 -3.50 14.89
CA GLY A 39 9.25 -4.63 14.08
C GLY A 39 9.00 -4.50 12.57
N SER A 40 8.58 -5.61 11.99
CA SER A 40 8.55 -5.89 10.55
C SER A 40 7.17 -5.69 9.92
N HIS A 41 6.34 -4.77 10.43
CA HIS A 41 4.97 -4.57 9.92
C HIS A 41 4.62 -3.09 9.81
N ILE A 42 3.87 -2.75 8.77
CA ILE A 42 3.28 -1.43 8.54
C ILE A 42 1.77 -1.64 8.55
N VAL A 43 1.06 -0.96 9.44
CA VAL A 43 -0.41 -0.93 9.42
C VAL A 43 -0.83 0.28 8.61
N VAL A 44 -1.55 0.06 7.52
CA VAL A 44 -2.02 1.12 6.63
C VAL A 44 -3.53 1.22 6.76
N ARG A 45 -4.08 2.43 6.82
CA ARG A 45 -5.53 2.68 6.94
C ARG A 45 -5.98 3.79 5.99
N HIS A 46 -7.22 3.70 5.53
CA HIS A 46 -7.86 4.75 4.74
C HIS A 46 -9.39 4.68 4.86
N THR A 47 -10.05 5.84 4.93
CA THR A 47 -11.51 5.94 5.12
C THR A 47 -12.30 5.33 3.96
N LYS A 48 -11.86 5.50 2.71
CA LYS A 48 -12.50 4.85 1.53
C LYS A 48 -12.35 3.33 1.47
N LEU A 49 -11.53 2.72 2.33
CA LEU A 49 -11.44 1.27 2.44
C LEU A 49 -12.38 0.70 3.52
N ILE A 50 -13.06 1.55 4.29
CA ILE A 50 -14.07 1.12 5.26
C ILE A 50 -15.18 0.37 4.52
N ASN A 51 -15.64 -0.76 5.06
CA ASN A 51 -16.62 -1.67 4.45
C ASN A 51 -16.18 -2.39 3.15
N GLN A 52 -14.88 -2.38 2.79
CA GLN A 52 -14.38 -3.20 1.69
C GLN A 52 -14.05 -4.62 2.17
N ALA A 53 -14.51 -5.63 1.44
CA ALA A 53 -14.41 -7.05 1.84
C ALA A 53 -12.97 -7.56 2.06
N ASN A 54 -11.95 -6.88 1.51
CA ASN A 54 -10.54 -7.24 1.63
C ASN A 54 -9.78 -6.46 2.72
N PHE A 55 -10.45 -5.57 3.45
CA PHE A 55 -9.83 -4.69 4.44
C PHE A 55 -10.55 -4.82 5.78
N GLY A 56 -9.88 -4.42 6.87
CA GLY A 56 -10.48 -4.43 8.20
C GLY A 56 -11.73 -3.55 8.28
N ALA A 57 -12.50 -3.66 9.37
CA ALA A 57 -13.71 -2.87 9.59
C ALA A 57 -13.49 -1.35 9.48
N LEU A 58 -12.25 -0.89 9.75
CA LEU A 58 -11.82 0.51 9.64
C LEU A 58 -11.06 0.82 8.33
N GLY A 59 -11.08 -0.08 7.35
CA GLY A 59 -10.33 0.08 6.10
C GLY A 59 -8.82 -0.06 6.30
N GLU A 60 -8.40 -0.81 7.31
CA GLU A 60 -6.99 -1.05 7.62
C GLU A 60 -6.49 -2.39 7.09
N PHE A 61 -5.21 -2.43 6.72
CA PHE A 61 -4.51 -3.64 6.32
C PHE A 61 -3.06 -3.61 6.79
N THR A 62 -2.47 -4.78 7.00
CA THR A 62 -1.10 -4.91 7.50
C THR A 62 -0.17 -5.41 6.41
N VAL A 63 0.88 -4.65 6.13
CA VAL A 63 1.93 -4.99 5.17
C VAL A 63 3.19 -5.39 5.92
N PRO A 64 3.58 -6.67 5.91
CA PRO A 64 4.85 -7.08 6.47
C PRO A 64 6.02 -6.60 5.60
N THR A 65 7.10 -6.23 6.28
CA THR A 65 8.36 -5.79 5.72
C THR A 65 9.46 -6.77 6.08
N LYS A 66 10.30 -7.11 5.13
CA LYS A 66 11.50 -7.92 5.34
C LYS A 66 12.57 -7.05 6.00
N LYS A 67 12.99 -7.47 7.20
CA LYS A 67 13.98 -6.76 8.05
C LYS A 67 13.64 -5.28 8.28
N GLY A 68 12.35 -4.91 8.29
CA GLY A 68 11.91 -3.51 8.45
C GLY A 68 12.23 -2.58 7.28
N ARG A 69 12.79 -3.09 6.17
CA ARG A 69 13.36 -2.27 5.09
C ARG A 69 12.63 -2.40 3.77
N THR A 70 12.21 -3.61 3.39
CA THR A 70 11.60 -3.87 2.07
C THR A 70 10.24 -4.56 2.18
N VAL A 71 9.33 -4.26 1.27
CA VAL A 71 8.04 -4.93 1.11
C VAL A 71 8.16 -5.93 -0.04
N LYS A 72 7.71 -7.16 0.19
CA LYS A 72 7.69 -8.19 -0.88
C LYS A 72 6.63 -7.84 -1.92
N GLY A 73 6.94 -8.16 -3.17
CA GLY A 73 6.05 -7.93 -4.31
C GLY A 73 4.63 -8.50 -4.16
N PHE A 74 4.47 -9.59 -3.41
CA PHE A 74 3.16 -10.16 -3.09
C PHE A 74 2.22 -9.13 -2.45
N TYR A 75 2.69 -8.39 -1.44
CA TYR A 75 1.90 -7.39 -0.72
C TYR A 75 1.69 -6.10 -1.55
N LEU A 76 2.51 -5.86 -2.57
CA LEU A 76 2.28 -4.72 -3.47
C LEU A 76 1.00 -4.88 -4.28
N LYS A 77 0.59 -6.12 -4.58
CA LYS A 77 -0.69 -6.37 -5.23
C LYS A 77 -1.86 -5.92 -4.36
N GLU A 78 -1.80 -6.21 -3.06
CA GLU A 78 -2.81 -5.74 -2.10
C GLU A 78 -2.83 -4.22 -2.01
N ILE A 79 -1.67 -3.58 -1.97
CA ILE A 79 -1.55 -2.11 -1.99
C ILE A 79 -2.12 -1.53 -3.30
N LEU A 80 -1.89 -2.17 -4.45
CA LEU A 80 -2.45 -1.73 -5.73
C LEU A 80 -3.98 -1.80 -5.74
N VAL A 81 -4.56 -2.86 -5.19
CA VAL A 81 -6.02 -2.99 -5.05
C VAL A 81 -6.55 -1.88 -4.15
N ALA A 82 -5.91 -1.64 -3.00
CA ALA A 82 -6.26 -0.54 -2.10
C ALA A 82 -6.26 0.81 -2.82
N ILE A 83 -5.18 1.13 -3.54
CA ILE A 83 -5.05 2.38 -4.29
C ILE A 83 -6.09 2.46 -5.41
N SER A 84 -6.41 1.35 -6.08
CA SER A 84 -7.43 1.33 -7.13
C SER A 84 -8.81 1.65 -6.59
N ILE A 85 -9.15 1.17 -5.39
CA ILE A 85 -10.42 1.48 -4.73
C ILE A 85 -10.46 2.96 -4.34
N VAL A 86 -9.38 3.49 -3.76
CA VAL A 86 -9.31 4.91 -3.36
C VAL A 86 -9.35 5.84 -4.57
N LYS A 87 -8.75 5.43 -5.70
CA LYS A 87 -8.74 6.19 -6.96
C LYS A 87 -10.06 6.07 -7.74
N GLY A 88 -10.76 4.93 -7.68
CA GLY A 88 -11.97 4.63 -8.45
C GLY A 88 -13.24 5.38 -8.02
N ASP A 89 -13.06 6.54 -7.40
CA ASP A 89 -14.10 7.39 -6.83
C ASP A 89 -13.98 8.80 -7.47
N GLU A 90 -13.73 8.80 -8.79
CA GLU A 90 -13.86 9.92 -9.73
C GLU A 90 -15.05 9.68 -10.66
#